data_AF-A0AAW1DAP4-F1
#
_entry.id   AF-A0AAW1DAP4-F1
#
_cell.length_a   1.000
_cell.length_b   1.000
_cell.length_c   1.000
_cell.angle_alpha   90.00
_cell.angle_beta   90.00
_cell.angle_gamma   90.00
#
_symmetry.space_group_name_H-M   'P 1'
#
loop_
_entity.id
_entity.type
_entity.pdbx_description
1 polymer ?
#
loop_
_entity_poly.entity_id
_entity_poly.type
_entity_poly.pdbx_seq_one_letter_code
_entity_poly.pdbx_strand_id
1 'polypeptide(L)'
;MLQKDKLAQDIFLVGRPGPLKRHLAMQFLELTNREIEFVSLSRDTTESDLKQRREIQSATAKYIDQSAVKAALEGRVLILEGIEKAERNVLPVLNNLLENREMHLEDGRFLIPAERYDKLLKEHGEEELKKWRLMRVSENFRVIALGLPVPGYQGNPLDPPLRSRFQARDVPSPSYQVSCFISI
;
A
#
# COMPACT_ATOMS: atom_id res chain seq x y z
N MET A 1 -6.93 -5.29 -14.46
CA MET A 1 -6.17 -5.49 -13.20
C MET A 1 -5.27 -6.71 -13.32
N LEU A 2 -5.80 -7.88 -13.73
CA LEU A 2 -5.03 -9.11 -13.91
C LEU A 2 -3.75 -9.00 -14.78
N GLN A 3 -3.76 -8.25 -15.88
CA GLN A 3 -2.56 -8.05 -16.70
C GLN A 3 -1.44 -7.33 -15.94
N LYS A 4 -1.78 -6.35 -15.09
CA LYS A 4 -0.80 -5.62 -14.27
C LYS A 4 -0.26 -6.48 -13.14
N ASP A 5 -1.12 -7.30 -12.54
CA ASP A 5 -0.72 -8.26 -11.52
C ASP A 5 0.26 -9.30 -12.07
N LYS A 6 0.03 -9.80 -13.30
CA LYS A 6 0.99 -10.65 -14.02
C LYS A 6 2.34 -9.96 -14.29
N LEU A 7 2.34 -8.64 -14.44
CA LEU A 7 3.55 -7.82 -14.61
C LEU A 7 4.16 -7.36 -13.28
N ALA A 8 3.64 -7.82 -12.13
CA ALA A 8 4.04 -7.39 -10.79
C ALA A 8 4.00 -5.86 -10.58
N GLN A 9 3.07 -5.17 -11.26
CA GLN A 9 2.92 -3.72 -11.18
C GLN A 9 1.81 -3.33 -10.19
N ASP A 10 2.04 -2.24 -9.46
CA ASP A 10 1.02 -1.66 -8.61
C ASP A 10 -0.14 -1.07 -9.44
N ILE A 11 -1.33 -1.06 -8.84
CA ILE A 11 -2.56 -0.67 -9.52
C ILE A 11 -3.06 0.63 -8.89
N PHE A 12 -3.51 1.56 -9.73
CA PHE A 12 -4.21 2.76 -9.29
C PHE A 12 -5.53 2.87 -10.01
N LEU A 13 -6.59 2.88 -9.22
CA LEU A 13 -7.95 3.07 -9.68
C LEU A 13 -8.36 4.51 -9.39
N VAL A 14 -8.53 5.28 -10.45
CA VAL A 14 -9.02 6.66 -10.37
C VAL A 14 -10.44 6.68 -10.88
N GLY A 15 -11.32 7.38 -10.18
CA GLY A 15 -12.71 7.48 -10.58
C GLY A 15 -13.51 8.27 -9.55
N ARG A 16 -14.78 8.52 -9.87
CA ARG A 16 -15.68 9.30 -9.00
C ARG A 16 -15.74 8.72 -7.58
N PRO A 17 -16.06 9.55 -6.56
CA PRO A 17 -16.38 9.06 -5.23
C PRO A 17 -17.50 8.02 -5.32
N GLY A 18 -17.32 6.89 -4.62
CA GLY A 18 -18.31 5.82 -4.61
C GLY A 18 -17.69 4.46 -4.30
N PRO A 19 -18.53 3.45 -3.99
CA PRO A 19 -18.08 2.12 -3.58
C PRO A 19 -17.46 1.32 -4.74
N LEU A 20 -17.76 1.68 -5.99
CA LEU A 20 -17.41 0.90 -7.17
C LEU A 20 -15.91 0.56 -7.27
N LYS A 21 -15.03 1.52 -7.00
CA LYS A 21 -13.58 1.30 -7.05
C LYS A 21 -13.13 0.27 -6.01
N ARG A 22 -13.70 0.37 -4.80
CA ARG A 22 -13.43 -0.57 -3.71
C ARG A 22 -13.99 -1.95 -4.04
N HIS A 23 -15.23 -2.04 -4.52
CA HIS A 23 -15.83 -3.31 -4.96
C HIS A 23 -15.02 -3.99 -6.05
N LEU A 24 -14.55 -3.25 -7.07
CA LEU A 24 -13.69 -3.80 -8.12
C LEU A 24 -12.36 -4.34 -7.57
N ALA A 25 -11.74 -3.61 -6.64
CA ALA A 25 -10.52 -4.07 -5.99
C ALA A 25 -10.76 -5.33 -5.15
N MET A 26 -11.83 -5.37 -4.36
CA MET A 26 -12.19 -6.52 -3.53
C MET A 26 -12.54 -7.75 -4.37
N GLN A 27 -13.38 -7.61 -5.40
CA GLN A 27 -13.72 -8.70 -6.31
C GLN A 27 -12.48 -9.24 -7.03
N PHE A 28 -11.57 -8.36 -7.45
CA PHE A 28 -10.30 -8.79 -8.03
C PHE A 28 -9.48 -9.64 -7.06
N LEU A 29 -9.39 -9.23 -5.79
CA LEU A 29 -8.64 -9.97 -4.77
C LEU A 29 -9.29 -11.30 -4.41
N GLU A 30 -10.61 -11.34 -4.31
CA GLU A 30 -11.39 -12.55 -4.09
C GLU A 30 -11.14 -13.57 -5.21
N LEU A 31 -11.21 -13.15 -6.47
CA LEU A 31 -10.95 -14.02 -7.63
C LEU A 31 -9.50 -14.52 -7.70
N THR A 32 -8.54 -13.75 -7.15
CA THR A 32 -7.12 -14.14 -7.11
C THR A 32 -6.73 -14.85 -5.81
N ASN A 33 -7.66 -15.03 -4.87
CA ASN A 33 -7.46 -15.59 -3.54
C ASN A 33 -6.27 -14.97 -2.79
N ARG A 34 -6.23 -13.63 -2.74
CA ARG A 34 -5.14 -12.88 -2.10
C ARG A 34 -5.62 -12.18 -0.84
N GLU A 35 -4.84 -12.29 0.22
CA GLU A 35 -5.08 -11.56 1.46
C GLU A 35 -4.91 -10.05 1.26
N ILE A 36 -5.70 -9.30 2.02
CA ILE A 36 -5.79 -7.85 1.94
C ILE A 36 -5.39 -7.22 3.27
N GLU A 37 -4.64 -6.12 3.18
CA GLU A 37 -4.45 -5.15 4.23
C GLU A 37 -5.04 -3.82 3.76
N PHE A 38 -5.92 -3.22 4.56
CA PHE A 38 -6.62 -1.99 4.16
C PHE A 38 -6.13 -0.80 4.98
N VAL A 39 -5.90 0.33 4.30
CA VAL A 39 -5.56 1.62 4.92
C VAL A 39 -6.38 2.72 4.27
N SER A 40 -7.10 3.46 5.12
CA SER A 40 -7.77 4.71 4.73
C SER A 40 -6.91 5.89 5.14
N LEU A 41 -6.49 6.68 4.15
CA LEU A 41 -5.73 7.91 4.33
C LEU A 41 -6.69 9.08 4.53
N SER A 42 -6.43 9.84 5.58
CA SER A 42 -7.08 11.09 5.95
C SER A 42 -6.04 12.16 6.28
N ARG A 43 -6.50 13.39 6.51
CA ARG A 43 -5.63 14.49 6.98
C ARG A 43 -5.07 14.26 8.39
N ASP A 44 -5.68 13.35 9.14
CA ASP A 44 -5.24 13.01 10.50
C ASP A 44 -4.33 11.77 10.52
N THR A 45 -4.06 11.17 9.35
CA THR A 45 -3.23 9.96 9.26
C THR A 45 -1.77 10.31 9.49
N THR A 46 -1.13 9.58 10.39
CA THR A 46 0.28 9.78 10.74
C THR A 46 1.16 8.64 10.21
N GLU A 47 2.47 8.85 10.20
CA GLU A 47 3.42 7.78 9.83
C GLU A 47 3.28 6.54 10.73
N SER A 48 2.92 6.72 12.00
CA SER A 48 2.71 5.64 12.96
C SER A 48 1.53 4.73 12.59
N ASP A 49 0.52 5.26 11.89
CA ASP A 49 -0.63 4.47 11.42
C ASP A 49 -0.29 3.60 10.20
N LEU A 50 0.83 3.90 9.53
CA LEU A 50 1.33 3.14 8.38
C LEU A 50 2.45 2.18 8.77
N LYS A 51 3.40 2.65 9.59
CA LYS A 51 4.58 1.91 10.03
C LYS A 51 4.24 1.06 11.25
N GLN A 52 4.30 1.69 12.42
CA GLN A 52 4.21 1.03 13.70
C GLN A 52 3.54 1.95 14.70
N ARG A 53 2.58 1.38 15.45
CA ARG A 53 1.97 2.06 16.58
C ARG A 53 2.66 1.58 17.86
N ARG A 54 3.04 2.53 18.71
CA ARG A 54 3.55 2.22 20.04
C ARG A 54 2.39 2.00 20.99
N GLU A 55 2.21 0.77 21.45
CA GLU A 55 1.19 0.40 22.42
C GLU A 55 1.84 0.02 23.75
N ILE A 56 1.22 0.45 24.86
CA ILE A 56 1.68 0.09 26.20
C ILE A 56 0.94 -1.18 26.60
N GLN A 57 1.67 -2.28 26.71
CA GLN A 57 1.13 -3.55 27.17
C GLN A 57 1.89 -3.96 28.44
N SER A 58 1.16 -4.10 29.55
CA SER A 58 1.72 -4.55 30.83
C SER A 58 2.97 -3.76 31.25
N ALA A 59 2.86 -2.43 31.31
CA ALA A 59 3.93 -1.49 31.68
C ALA A 59 5.16 -1.46 30.73
N THR A 60 5.13 -2.18 29.60
CA THR A 60 6.19 -2.14 28.58
C THR A 60 5.64 -1.55 27.28
N ALA A 61 6.37 -0.60 26.70
CA ALA A 61 6.04 -0.08 25.37
C ALA A 61 6.49 -1.09 24.30
N LYS A 62 5.53 -1.58 23.50
CA LYS A 62 5.78 -2.44 22.34
C LYS A 62 5.39 -1.72 21.06
N TYR A 63 6.17 -1.94 20.01
CA TYR A 63 5.84 -1.49 18.66
C TYR A 63 5.01 -2.58 17.97
N ILE A 64 3.85 -2.20 17.47
CA ILE A 64 2.94 -3.09 16.73
C ILE A 64 2.92 -2.69 15.28
N ASP A 65 3.30 -3.65 14.42
CA ASP A 65 3.31 -3.51 12.97
C ASP A 65 1.90 -3.23 12.45
N GLN A 66 1.78 -2.14 11.68
CA GLN A 66 0.53 -1.75 11.05
C GLN A 66 0.36 -2.40 9.67
N SER A 67 -0.77 -2.13 9.03
CA SER A 67 -1.22 -2.78 7.80
C SER A 67 -0.19 -2.72 6.66
N ALA A 68 0.54 -1.60 6.50
CA ALA A 68 1.52 -1.48 5.41
C ALA A 68 2.75 -2.38 5.63
N VAL A 69 3.21 -2.49 6.88
CA VAL A 69 4.35 -3.35 7.26
C VAL A 69 3.96 -4.82 7.14
N LYS A 70 2.79 -5.20 7.66
CA LYS A 70 2.25 -6.56 7.52
C LYS A 70 2.11 -6.96 6.07
N ALA A 71 1.53 -6.09 5.24
CA ALA A 71 1.39 -6.36 3.81
C ALA A 71 2.74 -6.59 3.13
N ALA A 72 3.74 -5.77 3.45
CA ALA A 72 5.09 -5.88 2.89
C ALA A 72 5.79 -7.17 3.31
N LEU A 73 5.70 -7.55 4.58
CA LEU A 73 6.35 -8.76 5.11
C LEU A 73 5.67 -10.04 4.65
N GLU A 74 4.34 -10.09 4.74
CA GLU A 74 3.55 -11.29 4.45
C GLU A 74 3.24 -11.45 2.95
N GLY A 75 3.48 -10.41 2.15
CA GLY A 75 3.21 -10.43 0.71
C GLY A 75 1.74 -10.28 0.35
N ARG A 76 0.97 -9.65 1.23
CA ARG A 76 -0.44 -9.32 1.02
C ARG A 76 -0.59 -8.14 0.07
N VAL A 77 -1.83 -7.90 -0.37
CA VAL A 77 -2.16 -6.72 -1.15
C VAL A 77 -2.58 -5.59 -0.22
N LEU A 78 -1.87 -4.47 -0.29
CA LEU A 78 -2.21 -3.25 0.45
C LEU A 78 -3.18 -2.41 -0.38
N ILE A 79 -4.39 -2.18 0.13
CA ILE A 79 -5.32 -1.20 -0.41
C ILE A 79 -5.09 0.14 0.28
N LEU A 80 -4.72 1.16 -0.51
CA LEU A 80 -4.58 2.54 -0.05
C LEU A 80 -5.76 3.36 -0.57
N GLU A 81 -6.63 3.83 0.31
CA GLU A 81 -7.75 4.68 -0.08
C GLU A 81 -7.54 6.12 0.35
N GLY A 82 -7.87 7.07 -0.52
CA GLY A 82 -7.81 8.49 -0.18
C GLY A 82 -6.40 9.08 -0.24
N ILE A 83 -5.56 8.59 -1.15
CA ILE A 83 -4.19 9.09 -1.34
C ILE A 83 -4.14 10.60 -1.62
N GLU A 84 -5.21 11.17 -2.20
CA GLU A 84 -5.36 12.62 -2.41
C GLU A 84 -5.54 13.43 -1.11
N LYS A 85 -5.86 12.76 0.00
CA LYS A 85 -6.06 13.35 1.33
C LYS A 85 -4.86 13.13 2.25
N ALA A 86 -3.84 12.42 1.79
CA ALA A 86 -2.65 12.14 2.58
C ALA A 86 -1.90 13.43 2.92
N GLU A 87 -1.43 13.52 4.16
CA GLU A 87 -0.61 14.62 4.64
C GLU A 87 0.82 14.57 4.08
N ARG A 88 1.49 15.72 4.09
CA ARG A 88 2.83 15.89 3.51
C ARG A 88 3.91 15.05 4.18
N ASN A 89 3.76 14.71 5.45
CA ASN A 89 4.67 13.82 6.19
C ASN A 89 4.52 12.35 5.79
N VAL A 90 3.33 11.94 5.36
CA VAL A 90 3.02 10.56 4.98
C VAL A 90 3.46 10.24 3.56
N LEU A 91 3.38 11.21 2.64
CA LEU A 91 3.70 11.02 1.23
C LEU A 91 5.12 10.48 0.97
N PRO A 92 6.20 10.97 1.63
CA PRO A 92 7.55 10.43 1.44
C PRO A 92 7.67 8.97 1.84
N VAL A 93 7.03 8.59 2.96
CA VAL A 93 7.04 7.21 3.47
C VAL A 93 6.33 6.27 2.49
N LEU A 94 5.15 6.68 2.00
CA LEU A 94 4.43 5.92 0.98
C LEU A 94 5.21 5.85 -0.32
N ASN A 95 5.81 6.95 -0.78
CA ASN A 95 6.57 6.95 -2.03
C ASN A 95 7.77 5.98 -1.95
N ASN A 96 8.52 5.98 -0.85
CA ASN A 96 9.65 5.06 -0.69
C ASN A 96 9.21 3.59 -0.63
N LEU A 97 8.10 3.30 0.05
CA LEU A 97 7.53 1.95 0.10
C LEU A 97 7.03 1.49 -1.28
N LEU A 98 6.42 2.38 -2.05
CA LEU A 98 5.91 2.06 -3.38
C LEU A 98 7.05 1.91 -4.39
N GLU A 99 8.01 2.83 -4.39
CA GLU A 99 9.09 2.90 -5.37
C GLU A 99 10.18 1.87 -5.11
N ASN A 100 10.77 1.89 -3.91
CA ASN A 100 11.94 1.08 -3.57
C ASN A 100 11.58 -0.19 -2.80
N ARG A 101 10.33 -0.33 -2.35
CA ARG A 101 9.93 -1.35 -1.34
C ARG A 101 10.76 -1.22 -0.07
N GLU A 102 11.10 0.01 0.29
CA GLU A 102 11.92 0.32 1.46
C GLU A 102 11.12 1.13 2.47
N MET A 103 11.30 0.82 3.76
CA MET A 103 10.63 1.54 4.84
C MET A 103 11.40 1.39 6.14
N HIS A 104 11.67 2.53 6.79
CA HIS A 104 12.25 2.60 8.12
C HIS A 104 11.17 2.42 9.18
N LEU A 105 11.42 1.51 10.13
CA LEU A 105 10.55 1.24 11.27
C LEU A 105 11.14 1.88 12.54
N GLU A 106 10.26 2.23 13.48
CA GLU A 106 10.61 2.95 14.72
C GLU A 106 11.37 2.06 15.71
N ASP A 107 11.22 0.74 15.61
CA ASP A 107 12.01 -0.24 16.36
C ASP A 107 13.42 -0.47 15.80
N GLY A 108 13.82 0.26 14.76
CA GLY A 108 15.12 0.16 14.11
C GLY A 108 15.21 -0.95 13.07
N ARG A 109 14.11 -1.65 12.76
CA ARG A 109 14.05 -2.53 11.58
C ARG A 109 14.02 -1.70 10.30
N PHE A 110 14.58 -2.26 9.23
CA PHE A 110 14.55 -1.64 7.91
C PHE A 110 14.08 -2.65 6.85
N LEU A 111 12.96 -2.33 6.21
CA LEU A 111 12.41 -3.11 5.12
C LEU A 111 13.23 -2.84 3.86
N ILE A 112 13.66 -3.91 3.20
CA ILE A 112 14.38 -3.85 1.92
C ILE A 112 13.77 -4.81 0.90
N PRO A 113 13.86 -4.49 -0.41
CA PRO A 113 13.35 -5.36 -1.46
C PRO A 113 14.02 -6.73 -1.41
N ALA A 114 13.24 -7.78 -1.71
CA ALA A 114 13.69 -9.17 -1.78
C ALA A 114 15.03 -9.35 -2.51
N GLU A 115 15.16 -8.78 -3.70
CA GLU A 115 16.37 -8.91 -4.51
C GLU A 115 17.63 -8.38 -3.79
N ARG A 116 17.50 -7.26 -3.07
CA ARG A 116 18.59 -6.65 -2.32
C ARG A 116 18.90 -7.46 -1.05
N TYR A 117 17.86 -7.94 -0.37
CA TYR A 117 18.01 -8.81 0.79
C TYR A 117 18.75 -10.10 0.43
N ASP A 118 18.35 -10.75 -0.66
CA ASP A 118 18.89 -12.03 -1.11
C ASP A 118 20.35 -11.89 -1.61
N LYS A 119 20.74 -10.73 -2.13
CA LYS A 119 22.14 -10.41 -2.44
C LYS A 119 22.98 -10.28 -1.17
N LEU A 120 22.54 -9.44 -0.23
CA LEU A 120 23.24 -9.24 1.04
C LEU A 120 23.34 -10.54 1.84
N LEU A 121 22.30 -11.38 1.80
CA LEU A 121 22.27 -12.68 2.45
C LEU A 121 23.40 -13.60 1.94
N LYS A 122 23.71 -13.55 0.65
CA LYS A 122 24.80 -14.34 0.05
C LYS A 122 26.19 -13.79 0.40
N GLU A 123 26.32 -12.48 0.57
CA GLU A 123 27.60 -11.80 0.84
C GLU A 123 27.99 -11.85 2.33
N HIS A 124 27.01 -11.64 3.21
CA HIS A 124 27.22 -11.34 4.63
C HIS A 124 26.64 -12.41 5.58
N GLY A 125 25.73 -13.26 5.08
CA GLY A 125 25.07 -14.30 5.87
C GLY A 125 23.98 -13.78 6.83
N GLU A 126 23.09 -14.67 7.28
CA GLU A 126 21.90 -14.28 8.06
C GLU A 126 22.20 -13.53 9.36
N GLU A 127 23.31 -13.84 10.02
CA GLU A 127 23.65 -13.24 11.32
C GLU A 127 23.97 -11.75 11.21
N GLU A 128 24.69 -11.33 10.16
CA GLU A 128 24.98 -9.92 9.92
C GLU A 128 23.71 -9.15 9.53
N LEU A 129 22.85 -9.75 8.71
CA LEU A 129 21.57 -9.15 8.34
C LEU A 129 20.65 -8.95 9.56
N LYS A 130 20.65 -9.90 10.49
CA LYS A 130 19.93 -9.78 11.77
C LYS A 130 20.51 -8.68 12.65
N LYS A 131 21.84 -8.51 12.70
CA LYS A 131 22.50 -7.39 13.41
C LYS A 131 22.08 -6.04 12.83
N TRP A 132 21.97 -5.94 11.52
CA TRP A 132 21.47 -4.73 10.83
C TRP A 132 19.95 -4.56 10.88
N ARG A 133 19.22 -5.52 11.46
CA ARG A 133 17.75 -5.52 11.57
C ARG A 133 17.05 -5.37 10.21
N LEU A 134 17.64 -5.95 9.18
CA LEU A 134 17.07 -5.93 7.83
C LEU A 134 15.90 -6.92 7.74
N MET A 135 14.82 -6.46 7.11
CA MET A 135 13.62 -7.24 6.87
C MET A 135 13.39 -7.39 5.37
N ARG A 136 13.23 -8.64 4.93
CA ARG A 136 12.93 -8.96 3.53
C ARG A 136 11.49 -8.59 3.21
N VAL A 137 11.27 -7.67 2.27
CA VAL A 137 9.93 -7.46 1.70
C VAL A 137 9.61 -8.59 0.75
N SER A 138 8.40 -9.12 0.86
CA SER A 138 7.93 -10.21 0.02
C SER A 138 7.83 -9.78 -1.43
N GLU A 139 8.32 -10.64 -2.33
CA GLU A 139 8.05 -10.54 -3.76
C GLU A 139 6.58 -10.75 -4.09
N ASN A 140 5.75 -11.14 -3.10
CA ASN A 140 4.29 -11.07 -2.92
C ASN A 140 3.66 -9.67 -2.91
N PHE A 141 4.36 -8.68 -2.38
CA PHE A 141 3.74 -7.44 -1.95
C PHE A 141 3.25 -6.56 -3.11
N ARG A 142 1.96 -6.18 -3.10
CA ARG A 142 1.27 -5.41 -4.16
C ARG A 142 0.53 -4.27 -3.53
N VAL A 143 0.42 -3.15 -4.23
CA VAL A 143 -0.43 -2.04 -3.81
C VAL A 143 -1.54 -1.79 -4.81
N ILE A 144 -2.76 -1.62 -4.30
CA ILE A 144 -3.91 -1.09 -5.03
C ILE A 144 -4.28 0.24 -4.39
N ALA A 145 -3.92 1.33 -5.04
CA ALA A 145 -4.32 2.67 -4.61
C ALA A 145 -5.67 3.05 -5.24
N LEU A 146 -6.54 3.65 -4.44
CA LEU A 146 -7.85 4.17 -4.82
C LEU A 146 -7.82 5.69 -4.63
N GLY A 147 -7.88 6.43 -5.73
CA GLY A 147 -7.77 7.88 -5.72
C GLY A 147 -8.94 8.58 -6.41
N LEU A 148 -9.12 9.86 -6.12
CA LEU A 148 -10.03 10.73 -6.85
C LEU A 148 -9.31 11.46 -8.00
N PRO A 149 -9.99 11.73 -9.13
CA PRO A 149 -9.42 12.58 -10.15
C PRO A 149 -9.34 14.02 -9.65
N VAL A 150 -8.13 14.57 -9.60
CA VAL A 150 -7.83 15.97 -9.28
C VAL A 150 -7.11 16.58 -10.49
N PRO A 151 -7.56 17.72 -11.05
CA PRO A 151 -8.64 18.61 -10.59
C PRO A 151 -10.05 18.06 -10.89
N GLY A 152 -10.97 18.15 -9.91
CA GLY A 152 -12.37 17.69 -10.03
C GLY A 152 -13.07 17.42 -8.69
N TYR A 153 -12.30 17.01 -7.68
CA TYR A 153 -12.77 16.79 -6.30
C TYR A 153 -11.79 17.41 -5.29
N GLN A 154 -12.24 17.62 -4.05
CA GLN A 154 -11.40 18.19 -2.98
C GLN A 154 -10.26 17.22 -2.61
N GLY A 155 -9.01 17.67 -2.78
CA GLY A 155 -7.81 16.90 -2.47
C GLY A 155 -6.57 17.57 -3.04
N ASN A 156 -5.40 17.08 -2.63
CA ASN A 156 -4.14 17.47 -3.23
C ASN A 156 -3.96 16.68 -4.54
N PRO A 157 -3.51 17.33 -5.63
CA PRO A 157 -3.13 16.59 -6.83
C PRO A 157 -2.02 15.60 -6.45
N LEU A 158 -2.09 14.37 -6.98
CA LEU A 158 -1.00 13.43 -6.81
C LEU A 158 0.30 14.06 -7.32
N ASP A 159 1.37 13.88 -6.55
CA ASP A 159 2.70 14.27 -7.01
C ASP A 159 3.03 13.55 -8.33
N PRO A 160 3.75 14.22 -9.24
CA PRO A 160 4.12 13.66 -10.54
C PRO A 160 4.73 12.23 -10.49
N PRO A 161 5.59 11.87 -9.51
CA PRO A 161 6.14 10.52 -9.40
C PRO A 161 5.05 9.45 -9.16
N LEU A 162 4.12 9.71 -8.22
CA LEU A 162 3.02 8.80 -7.93
C LEU A 162 2.10 8.70 -9.16
N ARG A 163 1.75 9.83 -9.79
CA ARG A 163 0.86 9.88 -10.96
C ARG A 163 1.43 9.15 -12.18
N SER A 164 2.75 9.21 -12.40
CA SER A 164 3.40 8.56 -13.55
C SER A 164 3.55 7.04 -13.34
N ARG A 165 3.92 6.62 -12.14
CA ARG A 165 4.13 5.21 -11.78
C ARG A 165 2.83 4.42 -11.82
N PHE A 166 1.80 5.02 -11.25
CA PHE A 166 0.47 4.49 -11.36
C PHE A 166 -0.09 4.83 -12.74
N GLN A 167 0.06 3.95 -13.74
CA GLN A 167 -0.72 4.05 -14.99
C GLN A 167 -2.21 4.04 -14.63
N ALA A 168 -2.79 5.21 -14.36
CA ALA A 168 -4.09 5.34 -13.74
C ALA A 168 -5.14 4.71 -14.64
N ARG A 169 -5.89 3.75 -14.11
CA ARG A 169 -7.05 3.22 -14.82
C ARG A 169 -8.27 4.00 -14.37
N ASP A 170 -8.85 4.75 -15.31
CA ASP A 170 -10.13 5.40 -15.07
C ASP A 170 -11.23 4.34 -14.92
N VAL A 171 -12.02 4.47 -13.87
CA VAL A 171 -13.21 3.66 -13.63
C VAL A 171 -14.42 4.48 -14.04
N PRO A 172 -15.03 4.18 -15.20
CA PRO A 172 -16.18 4.93 -15.69
C PRO A 172 -17.39 4.73 -14.77
N SER A 173 -18.27 5.74 -14.73
CA SER A 173 -19.55 5.60 -14.04
C SER A 173 -20.41 4.55 -14.75
N PRO A 174 -21.10 3.65 -14.04
CA PRO A 174 -22.01 2.72 -14.65
C PRO A 174 -23.13 3.49 -15.35
N SER A 175 -23.45 3.13 -16.59
CA SER A 175 -24.65 3.61 -17.27
C SER A 175 -25.89 3.02 -16.58
N TYR A 176 -27.03 3.72 -16.70
CA TYR A 176 -28.29 3.46 -15.97
C TYR A 176 -28.85 2.02 -16.05
N GLN A 177 -28.29 1.16 -16.89
CA GLN A 177 -28.68 -0.25 -17.03
C GLN A 177 -28.00 -1.20 -16.03
N VAL A 178 -26.96 -0.78 -15.31
CA VAL A 178 -26.12 -1.68 -14.46
C VAL A 178 -26.39 -1.52 -12.96
N SER A 179 -27.17 -0.53 -12.54
CA SER A 179 -27.49 -0.26 -11.13
C SER A 179 -28.32 -1.35 -10.44
N CYS A 180 -28.91 -2.27 -11.21
CA CYS A 180 -29.81 -3.31 -10.66
C CYS A 180 -29.08 -4.49 -10.01
N PHE A 181 -27.77 -4.66 -10.21
CA PHE A 181 -27.02 -5.84 -9.70
C PHE A 181 -26.17 -5.59 -8.44
N ILE A 182 -26.15 -4.38 -7.90
CA ILE A 182 -25.21 -4.01 -6.81
C ILE A 182 -25.90 -3.97 -5.42
N SER A 183 -27.17 -4.34 -5.32
CA SER A 183 -27.92 -4.34 -4.06
C SER A 183 -28.41 -5.74 -3.68
N ILE A 184 -27.51 -6.59 -3.19
CA ILE A 184 -27.83 -7.74 -2.31
C ILE A 184 -26.72 -7.88 -1.29
#